data_AF-A0A2A4TH98-F1
#
_entry.id   AF-A0A2A4TH98-F1
#
_cell.length_a   1.000
_cell.length_b   1.000
_cell.length_c   1.000
_cell.angle_alpha   90.00
_cell.angle_beta   90.00
_cell.angle_gamma   90.00
#
_symmetry.space_group_name_H-M   'P 1'
#
loop_
_entity.id
_entity.type
_entity.pdbx_description
1 polymer ?
#
loop_
_entity_poly.entity_id
_entity_poly.type
_entity_poly.pdbx_seq_one_letter_code
_entity_poly.pdbx_strand_id
1 'polypeptide(L)'
;MFSKKLFFAAGMIAALITPAAASDIIVDNLPGGGFSYIGKGNSKDSMGGDNYDIYSMEVSRENGIMIVKINSGFVSHAENSRYKFGDLLMSVKSEGDDYAWDPKERSRYNDDDFQTTGTTWEYAYDINDATNKSGDFTDNSGRLVSINNPTSESSYNFGSQRVDGRYANDHIWTTKGRKTTDLNIGLTHKLTANTAGNYLEFVFDVSGTALFDAKQIAFHWTMSCANDIIEGEVQFAGKTPSGGKVPEPAALGLLLLGLTGVGVARRRKLKT
;
A
#
# COMPACT_ATOMS: atom_id res chain seq x y z
N MET A 1 18.07 66.45 -20.98
CA MET A 1 16.68 65.92 -20.95
C MET A 1 16.78 64.41 -21.11
N PHE A 2 16.49 63.66 -20.05
CA PHE A 2 16.91 62.27 -19.84
C PHE A 2 16.09 61.24 -20.64
N SER A 3 16.78 60.31 -21.33
CA SER A 3 16.15 59.14 -21.95
C SER A 3 16.03 58.00 -20.93
N LYS A 4 14.83 57.44 -20.79
CA LYS A 4 14.56 56.27 -19.94
C LYS A 4 14.72 55.01 -20.79
N LYS A 5 15.74 54.20 -20.48
CA LYS A 5 15.87 52.83 -21.00
C LYS A 5 14.98 51.91 -20.15
N LEU A 6 14.02 51.25 -20.78
CA LEU A 6 13.20 50.19 -20.17
C LEU A 6 13.96 48.86 -20.32
N PHE A 7 14.41 48.27 -19.22
CA PHE A 7 14.92 46.90 -19.20
C PHE A 7 13.76 45.93 -18.99
N PHE A 8 13.53 45.03 -19.95
CA PHE A 8 12.68 43.85 -19.77
C PHE A 8 13.54 42.74 -19.16
N ALA A 9 13.32 42.43 -17.88
CA ALA A 9 13.85 41.23 -17.26
C ALA A 9 12.87 40.08 -17.51
N ALA A 10 13.24 39.13 -18.37
CA ALA A 10 12.54 37.86 -18.52
C ALA A 10 12.99 36.92 -17.40
N GLY A 11 12.12 36.67 -16.43
CA GLY A 11 12.38 35.68 -15.37
C GLY A 11 12.24 34.27 -15.92
N MET A 12 13.33 33.52 -15.97
CA MET A 12 13.27 32.06 -16.10
C MET A 12 12.71 31.48 -14.80
N ILE A 13 11.51 30.89 -14.87
CA ILE A 13 11.00 30.02 -13.82
C ILE A 13 11.60 28.64 -14.09
N ALA A 14 12.63 28.27 -13.32
CA ALA A 14 13.09 26.90 -13.25
C ALA A 14 12.04 26.09 -12.49
N ALA A 15 11.32 25.21 -13.18
CA ALA A 15 10.46 24.22 -12.54
C ALA A 15 11.38 23.20 -11.85
N LEU A 16 11.47 23.27 -10.53
CA LEU A 16 12.04 22.18 -9.72
C LEU A 16 11.13 20.97 -9.89
N ILE A 17 11.64 19.93 -10.57
CA ILE A 17 10.99 18.63 -10.62
C ILE A 17 11.21 18.00 -9.24
N THR A 18 10.25 18.19 -8.34
CA THR A 18 10.19 17.41 -7.10
C THR A 18 9.77 15.98 -7.46
N PRO A 19 10.43 14.93 -6.95
CA PRO A 19 9.94 13.57 -7.12
C PRO A 19 8.49 13.50 -6.60
N ALA A 20 7.60 12.94 -7.41
CA ALA A 20 6.19 12.87 -7.07
C ALA A 20 5.99 11.88 -5.92
N ALA A 21 5.47 12.36 -4.79
CA ALA A 21 4.87 11.50 -3.78
C ALA A 21 3.62 10.84 -4.39
N ALA A 22 3.53 9.53 -4.31
CA ALA A 22 2.36 8.78 -4.75
C ALA A 22 1.71 8.11 -3.54
N SER A 23 0.38 8.25 -3.44
CA SER A 23 -0.43 7.60 -2.43
C SER A 23 -1.72 7.07 -3.06
N ASP A 24 -2.18 5.95 -2.54
CA ASP A 24 -3.44 5.32 -2.93
C ASP A 24 -4.07 4.61 -1.73
N ILE A 25 -5.33 4.23 -1.86
CA ILE A 25 -6.08 3.56 -0.80
C ILE A 25 -6.77 2.31 -1.37
N ILE A 26 -6.53 1.19 -0.71
CA ILE A 26 -7.28 -0.05 -0.88
C ILE A 26 -8.37 -0.02 0.19
N VAL A 27 -9.63 -0.12 -0.22
CA VAL A 27 -10.78 -0.10 0.69
C VAL A 27 -11.39 -1.48 0.70
N ASP A 28 -11.59 -2.07 1.88
CA ASP A 28 -12.24 -3.36 1.99
C ASP A 28 -13.74 -3.26 1.64
N ASN A 29 -14.30 -4.33 1.07
CA ASN A 29 -15.74 -4.48 0.82
C ASN A 29 -16.40 -3.34 0.01
N LEU A 30 -15.72 -2.81 -1.01
CA LEU A 30 -16.33 -1.81 -1.89
C LEU A 30 -17.65 -2.30 -2.52
N PRO A 31 -18.65 -1.41 -2.70
CA PRO A 31 -19.87 -1.74 -3.44
C PRO A 31 -19.55 -2.31 -4.82
N GLY A 32 -19.84 -3.60 -5.02
CA GLY A 32 -19.49 -4.36 -6.23
C GLY A 32 -18.38 -5.40 -6.06
N GLY A 33 -17.90 -5.66 -4.84
CA GLY A 33 -16.98 -6.77 -4.52
C GLY A 33 -15.53 -6.53 -4.94
N GLY A 34 -15.08 -5.27 -4.90
CA GLY A 34 -13.84 -4.85 -5.55
C GLY A 34 -12.53 -5.30 -4.91
N PHE A 35 -12.50 -5.55 -3.59
CA PHE A 35 -11.22 -5.62 -2.83
C PHE A 35 -11.22 -6.54 -1.59
N SER A 36 -12.26 -7.36 -1.38
CA SER A 36 -12.26 -8.34 -0.28
C SER A 36 -11.81 -9.69 -0.81
N TYR A 37 -10.62 -10.13 -0.41
CA TYR A 37 -10.12 -11.46 -0.75
C TYR A 37 -10.82 -12.52 0.12
N ILE A 38 -11.86 -13.12 -0.44
CA ILE A 38 -12.53 -14.28 0.15
C ILE A 38 -11.98 -15.51 -0.58
N GLY A 39 -10.79 -15.97 -0.16
CA GLY A 39 -10.11 -17.06 -0.86
C GLY A 39 -10.90 -18.37 -0.94
N LYS A 40 -10.26 -19.38 -1.55
CA LYS A 40 -10.89 -20.62 -2.01
C LYS A 40 -11.99 -21.19 -1.12
N GLY A 41 -13.14 -21.49 -1.73
CA GLY A 41 -14.24 -22.23 -1.09
C GLY A 41 -14.94 -21.57 0.10
N ASN A 42 -14.60 -20.33 0.46
CA ASN A 42 -15.20 -19.65 1.60
C ASN A 42 -16.20 -18.58 1.15
N SER A 43 -17.36 -18.51 1.81
CA SER A 43 -18.40 -17.50 1.53
C SER A 43 -18.46 -16.41 2.59
N LYS A 44 -17.58 -16.47 3.60
CA LYS A 44 -17.59 -15.58 4.75
C LYS A 44 -16.31 -14.78 4.80
N ASP A 45 -16.49 -13.47 4.67
CA ASP A 45 -15.40 -12.52 4.80
C ASP A 45 -15.07 -12.16 6.26
N SER A 46 -16.05 -12.32 7.15
CA SER A 46 -15.92 -12.04 8.58
C SER A 46 -16.39 -13.25 9.42
N MET A 47 -15.50 -13.78 10.27
CA MET A 47 -15.74 -14.88 11.21
C MET A 47 -15.36 -14.50 12.65
N GLY A 48 -15.81 -13.33 13.12
CA GLY A 48 -15.37 -12.81 14.42
C GLY A 48 -16.07 -11.53 14.87
N GLY A 49 -16.84 -10.91 13.97
CA GLY A 49 -17.47 -9.60 14.17
C GLY A 49 -16.47 -8.45 14.07
N ASP A 50 -16.97 -7.23 14.28
CA ASP A 50 -16.29 -5.95 14.02
C ASP A 50 -14.89 -5.82 14.66
N ASN A 51 -14.59 -6.60 15.70
CA ASN A 51 -13.30 -6.68 16.37
C ASN A 51 -12.17 -7.27 15.51
N TYR A 52 -12.49 -7.90 14.40
CA TYR A 52 -11.52 -8.54 13.51
C TYR A 52 -11.61 -8.00 12.08
N ASP A 53 -12.47 -7.02 11.84
CA ASP A 53 -12.66 -6.48 10.50
C ASP A 53 -11.50 -5.55 10.14
N ILE A 54 -11.13 -5.56 8.86
CA ILE A 54 -10.15 -4.69 8.23
C ILE A 54 -10.92 -3.73 7.33
N TYR A 55 -10.75 -2.44 7.54
CA TYR A 55 -11.54 -1.42 6.84
C TYR A 55 -10.84 -0.91 5.58
N SER A 56 -9.52 -0.72 5.65
CA SER A 56 -8.73 -0.22 4.53
C SER A 56 -7.23 -0.39 4.73
N MET A 57 -6.49 -0.28 3.64
CA MET A 57 -5.05 -0.15 3.59
C MET A 57 -4.68 1.12 2.82
N GLU A 58 -4.11 2.10 3.51
CA GLU A 58 -3.56 3.32 2.91
C GLU A 58 -2.08 3.11 2.61
N VAL A 59 -1.66 3.39 1.39
CA VAL A 59 -0.27 3.17 0.97
C VAL A 59 0.29 4.45 0.37
N SER A 60 1.51 4.81 0.74
CA SER A 60 2.26 5.88 0.10
C SER A 60 3.74 5.56 -0.02
N ARG A 61 4.35 6.04 -1.10
CA ARG A 61 5.79 5.91 -1.35
C ARG A 61 6.36 7.27 -1.71
N GLU A 62 7.34 7.73 -0.95
CA GLU A 62 8.04 8.98 -1.17
C GLU A 62 9.53 8.84 -0.85
N ASN A 63 10.40 9.20 -1.80
CA ASN A 63 11.86 9.19 -1.63
C ASN A 63 12.42 7.87 -1.08
N GLY A 64 11.85 6.74 -1.50
CA GLY A 64 12.26 5.41 -1.06
C GLY A 64 11.70 4.98 0.29
N ILE A 65 10.93 5.83 0.98
CA ILE A 65 10.18 5.44 2.16
C ILE A 65 8.79 4.99 1.75
N MET A 66 8.44 3.76 2.10
CA MET A 66 7.10 3.20 2.01
C MET A 66 6.40 3.37 3.35
N ILE A 67 5.17 3.88 3.32
CA ILE A 67 4.26 3.95 4.47
C ILE A 67 3.00 3.19 4.11
N VAL A 68 2.68 2.17 4.90
CA VAL A 68 1.44 1.39 4.77
C VAL A 68 0.68 1.44 6.07
N LYS A 69 -0.56 1.90 6.06
CA LYS A 69 -1.42 1.94 7.24
C LYS A 69 -2.63 1.05 7.02
N ILE A 70 -2.81 0.09 7.91
CA ILE A 70 -3.94 -0.83 7.91
C ILE A 70 -4.89 -0.39 9.01
N ASN A 71 -6.09 0.03 8.64
CA ASN A 71 -7.16 0.38 9.56
C ASN A 71 -7.96 -0.89 9.87
N SER A 72 -7.93 -1.36 11.12
CA SER A 72 -8.61 -2.61 11.52
C SER A 72 -9.01 -2.58 12.98
N GLY A 73 -10.20 -3.11 13.26
CA GLY A 73 -10.68 -3.34 14.63
C GLY A 73 -9.80 -4.33 15.42
N PHE A 74 -9.03 -5.17 14.71
CA PHE A 74 -8.13 -6.13 15.35
C PHE A 74 -7.06 -5.47 16.20
N VAL A 75 -6.63 -4.25 15.88
CA VAL A 75 -5.55 -3.56 16.61
C VAL A 75 -5.92 -3.32 18.07
N SER A 76 -7.13 -2.84 18.35
CA SER A 76 -7.62 -2.68 19.72
C SER A 76 -8.01 -4.01 20.38
N HIS A 77 -8.36 -5.01 19.58
CA HIS A 77 -8.75 -6.32 20.09
C HIS A 77 -7.57 -7.27 20.39
N ALA A 78 -6.41 -7.06 19.77
CA ALA A 78 -5.25 -7.96 19.84
C ALA A 78 -4.79 -8.23 21.28
N GLU A 79 -4.94 -7.29 22.21
CA GLU A 79 -4.59 -7.47 23.63
C GLU A 79 -5.41 -8.54 24.34
N ASN A 80 -6.66 -8.73 23.91
CA ASN A 80 -7.59 -9.69 24.51
C ASN A 80 -7.82 -10.91 23.62
N SER A 81 -7.03 -11.05 22.55
CA SER A 81 -7.12 -12.14 21.60
C SER A 81 -5.94 -13.09 21.71
N ARG A 82 -6.16 -14.36 21.32
CA ARG A 82 -5.05 -15.33 21.13
C ARG A 82 -4.38 -15.18 19.76
N TYR A 83 -4.94 -14.36 18.89
CA TYR A 83 -4.44 -14.14 17.55
C TYR A 83 -3.39 -13.03 17.51
N LYS A 84 -2.64 -12.99 16.42
CA LYS A 84 -1.39 -12.25 16.31
C LYS A 84 -1.34 -11.45 15.02
N PHE A 85 -0.59 -10.35 15.00
CA PHE A 85 -0.38 -9.51 13.82
C PHE A 85 0.44 -10.23 12.75
N GLY A 86 0.18 -9.97 11.47
CA GLY A 86 0.89 -10.58 10.36
C GLY A 86 1.93 -9.69 9.71
N ASP A 87 2.72 -10.31 8.86
CA ASP A 87 3.64 -9.64 7.95
C ASP A 87 2.85 -8.94 6.86
N LEU A 88 3.43 -7.87 6.31
CA LEU A 88 2.88 -7.21 5.12
C LEU A 88 3.56 -7.80 3.88
N LEU A 89 2.81 -8.55 3.08
CA LEU A 89 3.31 -9.16 1.85
C LEU A 89 3.15 -8.20 0.67
N MET A 90 4.10 -8.27 -0.26
CA MET A 90 4.19 -7.36 -1.40
C MET A 90 4.61 -8.10 -2.67
N SER A 91 4.07 -7.67 -3.80
CA SER A 91 4.54 -8.09 -5.12
C SER A 91 4.67 -6.93 -6.10
N VAL A 92 5.68 -6.99 -6.96
CA VAL A 92 5.88 -6.04 -8.07
C VAL A 92 5.70 -6.69 -9.44
N LYS A 93 5.21 -7.93 -9.49
CA LYS A 93 5.18 -8.90 -10.61
C LYS A 93 6.38 -9.86 -10.60
N SER A 94 6.12 -11.13 -10.30
CA SER A 94 7.10 -12.22 -10.42
C SER A 94 7.45 -12.55 -11.86
N GLU A 95 8.59 -13.21 -12.04
CA GLU A 95 8.91 -13.89 -13.29
C GLU A 95 7.90 -15.03 -13.53
N GLY A 96 7.07 -14.89 -14.56
CA GLY A 96 6.00 -15.84 -14.90
C GLY A 96 4.59 -15.28 -14.69
N ASP A 97 4.45 -14.19 -13.94
CA ASP A 97 3.15 -13.55 -13.71
C ASP A 97 2.83 -12.53 -14.80
N ASP A 98 1.56 -12.40 -15.16
CA ASP A 98 1.12 -11.39 -16.13
C ASP A 98 1.06 -9.99 -15.48
N TYR A 99 0.71 -9.90 -14.19
CA TYR A 99 0.50 -8.68 -13.43
C TYR A 99 1.13 -8.76 -12.02
N ALA A 100 1.24 -7.62 -11.32
CA ALA A 100 1.71 -7.62 -9.93
C ALA A 100 0.63 -8.13 -8.96
N TRP A 101 -0.63 -7.92 -9.33
CA TRP A 101 -1.79 -8.47 -8.67
C TRP A 101 -2.61 -9.26 -9.69
N ASP A 102 -2.70 -10.57 -9.51
CA ASP A 102 -3.43 -11.47 -10.41
C ASP A 102 -4.51 -12.25 -9.66
N PRO A 103 -5.61 -11.59 -9.25
CA PRO A 103 -6.77 -12.30 -8.70
C PRO A 103 -7.54 -12.97 -9.84
N LYS A 104 -7.81 -14.27 -9.79
CA LYS A 104 -8.64 -14.88 -10.86
C LYS A 104 -10.05 -14.36 -10.78
N GLU A 105 -10.43 -13.60 -11.82
CA GLU A 105 -11.76 -13.04 -12.07
C GLU A 105 -12.58 -12.77 -10.81
N ARG A 106 -12.65 -11.52 -10.31
CA ARG A 106 -13.40 -10.99 -9.14
C ARG A 106 -14.58 -11.79 -8.55
N SER A 107 -15.34 -12.54 -9.37
CA SER A 107 -16.39 -13.48 -8.94
C SER A 107 -15.89 -14.85 -8.41
N ARG A 108 -14.59 -15.16 -8.48
CA ARG A 108 -14.02 -16.51 -8.26
C ARG A 108 -12.77 -16.55 -7.38
N TYR A 109 -12.60 -15.63 -6.43
CA TYR A 109 -11.63 -15.82 -5.32
C TYR A 109 -11.76 -17.20 -4.65
N ASN A 110 -12.93 -17.85 -4.77
CA ASN A 110 -13.20 -19.25 -4.49
C ASN A 110 -12.28 -20.29 -5.18
N ASP A 111 -11.49 -19.93 -6.19
CA ASP A 111 -10.52 -20.79 -6.88
C ASP A 111 -9.07 -20.28 -6.72
N ASP A 112 -8.87 -19.13 -6.07
CA ASP A 112 -7.55 -18.55 -5.81
C ASP A 112 -6.85 -19.30 -4.66
N ASP A 113 -5.68 -19.82 -4.98
CA ASP A 113 -4.70 -20.40 -4.08
C ASP A 113 -3.37 -19.71 -4.40
N PHE A 114 -2.71 -19.22 -3.36
CA PHE A 114 -1.46 -18.46 -3.46
C PHE A 114 -0.34 -19.24 -4.17
N GLN A 115 -0.46 -20.57 -4.32
CA GLN A 115 0.56 -21.41 -4.97
C GLN A 115 0.36 -21.63 -6.46
N THR A 116 -0.89 -21.62 -6.93
CA THR A 116 -1.24 -22.17 -8.24
C THR A 116 -2.02 -21.21 -9.11
N THR A 117 -2.77 -20.30 -8.52
CA THR A 117 -3.72 -19.46 -9.23
C THR A 117 -3.73 -18.00 -8.80
N GLY A 118 -3.16 -17.68 -7.62
CA GLY A 118 -3.09 -16.33 -7.08
C GLY A 118 -1.74 -15.64 -7.27
N THR A 119 -1.64 -14.46 -6.65
CA THR A 119 -0.45 -13.60 -6.72
C THR A 119 0.76 -14.25 -6.04
N THR A 120 1.91 -14.23 -6.70
CA THR A 120 3.18 -14.65 -6.10
C THR A 120 3.74 -13.51 -5.24
N TRP A 121 3.93 -13.75 -3.94
CA TRP A 121 4.42 -12.73 -3.01
C TRP A 121 5.94 -12.82 -2.82
N GLU A 122 6.73 -11.99 -3.51
CA GLU A 122 8.20 -12.09 -3.47
C GLU A 122 8.84 -11.27 -2.35
N TYR A 123 8.09 -10.33 -1.78
CA TYR A 123 8.58 -9.45 -0.73
C TYR A 123 7.67 -9.51 0.49
N ALA A 124 8.26 -9.26 1.66
CA ALA A 124 7.49 -9.02 2.87
C ALA A 124 8.18 -7.97 3.75
N TYR A 125 7.39 -7.20 4.47
CA TYR A 125 7.85 -6.59 5.71
C TYR A 125 7.58 -7.58 6.84
N ASP A 126 8.63 -8.29 7.26
CA ASP A 126 8.62 -9.23 8.37
C ASP A 126 8.61 -8.43 9.67
N ILE A 127 7.53 -8.55 10.44
CA ILE A 127 7.36 -7.79 11.69
C ILE A 127 8.14 -8.40 12.86
N ASN A 128 8.81 -9.53 12.64
CA ASN A 128 9.71 -10.20 13.55
C ASN A 128 9.10 -10.38 14.96
N ASP A 129 9.70 -9.76 15.97
CA ASP A 129 9.30 -9.90 17.37
C ASP A 129 7.96 -9.21 17.68
N ALA A 130 7.52 -8.28 16.81
CA ALA A 130 6.25 -7.57 17.00
C ALA A 130 5.01 -8.44 16.76
N THR A 131 5.17 -9.64 16.18
CA THR A 131 4.08 -10.62 15.99
C THR A 131 3.29 -10.91 17.27
N ASN A 132 3.97 -10.94 18.42
CA ASN A 132 3.35 -11.26 19.71
C ASN A 132 3.01 -10.01 20.54
N LYS A 133 3.20 -8.80 20.00
CA LYS A 133 2.84 -7.56 20.70
C LYS A 133 1.35 -7.31 20.63
N SER A 134 0.88 -6.51 21.56
CA SER A 134 -0.52 -6.08 21.68
C SER A 134 -0.58 -4.69 22.31
N GLY A 135 -1.77 -4.07 22.28
CA GLY A 135 -1.96 -2.70 22.75
C GLY A 135 -1.24 -1.68 21.86
N ASP A 136 -1.06 -0.46 22.39
CA ASP A 136 -0.28 0.57 21.72
C ASP A 136 1.21 0.22 21.76
N PHE A 137 1.87 0.21 20.60
CA PHE A 137 3.32 0.03 20.56
C PHE A 137 3.96 0.74 19.37
N THR A 138 5.27 0.97 19.50
CA THR A 138 6.15 1.24 18.36
C THR A 138 7.31 0.28 18.44
N ASP A 139 7.64 -0.35 17.32
CA ASP A 139 8.65 -1.38 17.19
C ASP A 139 9.55 -1.13 15.99
N ASN A 140 10.85 -1.27 16.20
CA ASN A 140 11.87 -1.13 15.15
C ASN A 140 12.67 -2.44 15.03
N SER A 141 12.03 -3.60 15.18
CA SER A 141 12.66 -4.91 14.97
C SER A 141 12.29 -5.54 13.63
N GLY A 142 11.28 -4.97 12.96
CA GLY A 142 10.84 -5.43 11.64
C GLY A 142 11.86 -5.12 10.54
N ARG A 143 11.72 -5.83 9.42
CA ARG A 143 12.67 -5.78 8.30
C ARG A 143 11.98 -6.04 6.96
N LEU A 144 12.46 -5.39 5.91
CA LEU A 144 12.07 -5.71 4.54
C LEU A 144 12.91 -6.90 4.06
N VAL A 145 12.23 -7.91 3.53
CA VAL A 145 12.87 -9.14 3.05
C VAL A 145 12.39 -9.53 1.66
N SER A 146 13.24 -10.19 0.89
CA SER A 146 12.82 -11.00 -0.26
C SER A 146 12.58 -12.44 0.19
N ILE A 147 11.60 -13.12 -0.38
CA ILE A 147 11.27 -14.50 -0.10
C ILE A 147 11.99 -15.41 -1.11
N ASN A 148 12.76 -16.38 -0.61
CA ASN A 148 13.68 -17.17 -1.44
C ASN A 148 12.95 -18.14 -2.39
N ASN A 149 11.78 -18.64 -2.00
CA ASN A 149 10.92 -19.52 -2.81
C ASN A 149 9.45 -19.11 -2.63
N PRO A 150 9.00 -18.04 -3.30
CA PRO A 150 7.70 -17.44 -3.02
C PRO A 150 6.50 -18.28 -3.49
N THR A 151 6.74 -19.30 -4.31
CA THR A 151 5.71 -20.26 -4.75
C THR A 151 5.60 -21.49 -3.83
N SER A 152 6.39 -21.56 -2.75
CA SER A 152 6.43 -22.72 -1.85
C SER A 152 5.74 -22.45 -0.52
N GLU A 153 4.79 -23.30 -0.12
CA GLU A 153 4.21 -23.30 1.24
C GLU A 153 5.26 -23.32 2.36
N SER A 154 6.42 -23.94 2.09
CA SER A 154 7.49 -24.04 3.07
C SER A 154 8.09 -22.69 3.47
N SER A 155 7.78 -21.62 2.71
CA SER A 155 8.19 -20.24 2.96
C SER A 155 7.23 -19.47 3.89
N TYR A 156 6.04 -20.01 4.19
CA TYR A 156 4.97 -19.27 4.86
C TYR A 156 4.38 -20.00 6.06
N ASN A 157 3.77 -19.24 6.96
CA ASN A 157 2.81 -19.72 7.95
C ASN A 157 1.41 -19.25 7.55
N PHE A 158 0.42 -20.07 7.87
CA PHE A 158 -0.95 -19.84 7.44
C PHE A 158 -1.91 -19.59 8.60
N GLY A 159 -2.96 -18.81 8.34
CA GLY A 159 -4.00 -18.47 9.30
C GLY A 159 -4.80 -19.67 9.78
N SER A 160 -5.25 -19.64 11.03
CA SER A 160 -5.69 -20.82 11.78
C SER A 160 -7.20 -21.13 11.75
N GLN A 161 -8.05 -20.25 11.22
CA GLN A 161 -9.51 -20.40 11.33
C GLN A 161 -10.29 -20.52 10.03
N ARG A 162 -9.72 -20.16 8.88
CA ARG A 162 -10.37 -20.33 7.58
C ARG A 162 -10.04 -21.72 7.01
N VAL A 163 -11.07 -22.56 6.93
CA VAL A 163 -11.01 -23.92 6.39
C VAL A 163 -11.91 -23.97 5.16
N ASP A 164 -11.37 -24.33 3.98
CA ASP A 164 -12.12 -24.35 2.70
C ASP A 164 -12.97 -25.63 2.48
N GLY A 165 -13.17 -26.41 3.54
CA GLY A 165 -13.86 -27.69 3.48
C GLY A 165 -13.06 -28.86 2.87
N ARG A 166 -11.81 -28.65 2.41
CA ARG A 166 -10.90 -29.74 1.97
C ARG A 166 -9.48 -29.63 2.51
N TYR A 167 -8.96 -28.42 2.69
CA TYR A 167 -7.64 -28.10 3.22
C TYR A 167 -7.75 -27.02 4.30
N ALA A 168 -6.93 -27.16 5.33
CA ALA A 168 -6.80 -26.14 6.35
C ALA A 168 -5.72 -25.15 5.88
N ASN A 169 -6.07 -23.85 5.89
CA ASN A 169 -5.11 -22.74 5.96
C ASN A 169 -4.35 -22.39 4.65
N ASP A 170 -5.02 -21.79 3.67
CA ASP A 170 -4.36 -21.23 2.46
C ASP A 170 -4.01 -19.73 2.57
N HIS A 171 -4.35 -19.09 3.70
CA HIS A 171 -4.13 -17.66 3.88
C HIS A 171 -2.81 -17.42 4.57
N ILE A 172 -1.85 -16.88 3.81
CA ILE A 172 -0.55 -16.52 4.34
C ILE A 172 -0.75 -15.46 5.42
N TRP A 173 -0.11 -15.64 6.56
CA TRP A 173 -0.16 -14.67 7.64
C TRP A 173 1.23 -14.11 7.96
N THR A 174 2.26 -14.94 7.88
CA THR A 174 3.66 -14.53 8.06
C THR A 174 4.57 -15.34 7.16
N THR A 175 5.76 -14.80 6.90
CA THR A 175 6.87 -15.53 6.30
C THR A 175 7.59 -16.38 7.35
N LYS A 176 8.30 -17.41 6.90
CA LYS A 176 9.23 -18.18 7.74
C LYS A 176 10.62 -17.59 7.58
N GLY A 177 11.12 -16.86 8.58
CA GLY A 177 12.39 -16.11 8.49
C GLY A 177 13.66 -16.87 8.04
N ARG A 178 13.68 -18.22 8.05
CA ARG A 178 14.77 -19.01 7.43
C ARG A 178 14.68 -19.11 5.90
N LYS A 179 13.63 -18.57 5.31
CA LYS A 179 13.28 -18.65 3.88
C LYS A 179 13.28 -17.28 3.22
N THR A 180 13.88 -16.30 3.88
CA THR A 180 13.92 -14.91 3.46
C THR A 180 15.36 -14.40 3.43
N THR A 181 15.57 -13.29 2.72
CA THR A 181 16.84 -12.55 2.67
C THR A 181 16.57 -11.09 2.99
N ASP A 182 17.32 -10.52 3.94
CA ASP A 182 17.13 -9.13 4.37
C ASP A 182 17.58 -8.16 3.29
N LEU A 183 16.73 -7.17 2.98
CA LEU A 183 16.97 -6.20 1.91
C LEU A 183 17.31 -4.80 2.42
N ASN A 184 16.99 -4.47 3.66
CA ASN A 184 17.10 -3.11 4.20
C ASN A 184 17.90 -3.03 5.51
N ILE A 185 18.93 -3.87 5.67
CA ILE A 185 19.78 -3.89 6.87
C ILE A 185 20.33 -2.49 7.16
N GLY A 186 20.04 -1.95 8.35
CA GLY A 186 20.52 -0.65 8.80
C GLY A 186 19.78 0.56 8.20
N LEU A 187 18.70 0.35 7.45
CA LEU A 187 17.84 1.41 6.91
C LEU A 187 16.61 1.64 7.81
N THR A 188 15.75 2.58 7.42
CA THR A 188 14.52 2.92 8.16
C THR A 188 13.57 1.73 8.23
N HIS A 189 13.09 1.43 9.43
CA HIS A 189 12.03 0.45 9.70
C HIS A 189 11.32 0.84 11.01
N LYS A 190 10.00 0.85 11.00
CA LYS A 190 9.15 1.18 12.14
C LYS A 190 7.76 0.56 11.92
N LEU A 191 7.25 -0.11 12.94
CA LEU A 191 5.89 -0.60 13.02
C LEU A 191 5.21 0.07 14.21
N THR A 192 4.04 0.65 14.02
CA THR A 192 3.26 1.31 15.08
C THR A 192 1.85 0.74 15.13
N ALA A 193 1.42 0.27 16.30
CA ALA A 193 0.01 -0.03 16.58
C ALA A 193 -0.60 1.08 17.42
N ASN A 194 -1.80 1.53 17.03
CA ASN A 194 -2.58 2.52 17.74
C ASN A 194 -4.01 2.00 17.93
N THR A 195 -4.33 1.65 19.16
CA THR A 195 -5.62 1.11 19.58
C THR A 195 -6.73 2.15 19.59
N ALA A 196 -6.43 3.41 19.94
CA ALA A 196 -7.42 4.49 19.91
C ALA A 196 -7.85 4.86 18.48
N GLY A 197 -6.92 4.76 17.53
CA GLY A 197 -7.15 4.99 16.10
C GLY A 197 -7.49 3.73 15.30
N ASN A 198 -7.44 2.55 15.92
CA ASN A 198 -7.61 1.24 15.26
C ASN A 198 -6.75 1.06 14.01
N TYR A 199 -5.44 1.31 14.11
CA TYR A 199 -4.54 1.11 12.96
C TYR A 199 -3.18 0.51 13.30
N LEU A 200 -2.63 -0.19 12.31
CA LEU A 200 -1.25 -0.69 12.27
C LEU A 200 -0.51 0.02 11.12
N GLU A 201 0.58 0.73 11.42
CA GLU A 201 1.35 1.51 10.45
C GLU A 201 2.76 0.93 10.30
N PHE A 202 3.11 0.57 9.06
CA PHE A 202 4.41 0.13 8.61
C PHE A 202 5.11 1.31 7.95
N VAL A 203 6.35 1.60 8.34
CA VAL A 203 7.21 2.61 7.71
C VAL A 203 8.57 1.98 7.46
N PHE A 204 8.97 1.86 6.20
CA PHE A 204 10.23 1.20 5.86
C PHE A 204 10.86 1.72 4.58
N ASP A 205 12.18 1.61 4.51
CA ASP A 205 12.96 1.95 3.33
C ASP A 205 12.92 0.81 2.30
N VAL A 206 12.56 1.14 1.06
CA VAL A 206 12.54 0.24 -0.09
C VAL A 206 13.64 0.55 -1.11
N SER A 207 14.52 1.51 -0.83
CA SER A 207 15.62 1.91 -1.71
C SER A 207 16.53 0.73 -2.03
N GLY A 208 16.97 0.64 -3.29
CA GLY A 208 17.81 -0.47 -3.76
C GLY A 208 17.06 -1.79 -4.02
N THR A 209 15.72 -1.79 -3.92
CA THR A 209 14.87 -2.93 -4.28
C THR A 209 14.00 -2.61 -5.48
N ALA A 210 13.38 -3.63 -6.09
CA ALA A 210 12.41 -3.42 -7.17
C ALA A 210 11.17 -2.61 -6.72
N LEU A 211 10.85 -2.63 -5.43
CA LEU A 211 9.76 -1.84 -4.84
C LEU A 211 10.00 -0.34 -4.91
N PHE A 212 11.25 0.13 -5.11
CA PHE A 212 11.55 1.56 -5.23
C PHE A 212 11.03 2.15 -6.55
N ASP A 213 11.28 1.45 -7.67
CA ASP A 213 10.94 1.90 -9.02
C ASP A 213 9.63 1.29 -9.56
N ALA A 214 9.03 0.35 -8.81
CA ALA A 214 7.81 -0.32 -9.21
C ALA A 214 6.69 0.70 -9.53
N LYS A 215 6.06 0.54 -10.69
CA LYS A 215 4.92 1.38 -11.09
C LYS A 215 3.63 0.96 -10.41
N GLN A 216 3.55 -0.30 -10.04
CA GLN A 216 2.44 -0.91 -9.34
C GLN A 216 2.99 -1.89 -8.31
N ILE A 217 2.35 -1.97 -7.15
CA ILE A 217 2.71 -2.93 -6.11
C ILE A 217 1.41 -3.52 -5.57
N ALA A 218 1.34 -4.85 -5.55
CA ALA A 218 0.29 -5.57 -4.85
C ALA A 218 0.65 -5.70 -3.38
N PHE A 219 -0.35 -5.66 -2.52
CA PHE A 219 -0.21 -5.82 -1.08
C PHE A 219 -1.17 -6.90 -0.58
N HIS A 220 -0.73 -7.62 0.45
CA HIS A 220 -1.54 -8.55 1.21
C HIS A 220 -1.23 -8.40 2.69
N TRP A 221 -2.28 -8.39 3.52
CA TRP A 221 -2.12 -8.50 4.96
C TRP A 221 -3.30 -9.22 5.60
N THR A 222 -2.98 -10.00 6.64
CA THR A 222 -3.97 -10.58 7.54
C THR A 222 -3.36 -10.82 8.93
N MET A 223 -4.19 -11.28 9.85
CA MET A 223 -3.83 -11.70 11.21
C MET A 223 -3.85 -13.23 11.33
N SER A 224 -3.39 -13.79 12.46
CA SER A 224 -3.18 -15.25 12.57
C SER A 224 -4.42 -16.14 12.57
N CYS A 225 -5.63 -15.59 12.76
CA CYS A 225 -6.86 -16.33 12.51
C CYS A 225 -7.25 -16.33 11.02
N ALA A 226 -6.69 -15.42 10.22
CA ALA A 226 -7.16 -15.09 8.89
C ALA A 226 -8.68 -14.85 8.86
N ASN A 227 -9.20 -14.18 9.90
CA ASN A 227 -10.62 -13.87 9.97
C ASN A 227 -11.06 -13.04 8.76
N ASP A 228 -10.28 -12.01 8.49
CA ASP A 228 -10.43 -11.01 7.44
C ASP A 228 -9.06 -10.78 6.80
N ILE A 229 -9.03 -10.42 5.53
CA ILE A 229 -7.85 -10.32 4.68
C ILE A 229 -8.02 -9.13 3.75
N ILE A 230 -7.02 -8.25 3.74
CA ILE A 230 -6.99 -7.14 2.78
C ILE A 230 -5.91 -7.40 1.73
N GLU A 231 -6.33 -7.32 0.46
CA GLU A 231 -5.44 -7.38 -0.69
C GLU A 231 -5.80 -6.31 -1.71
N GLY A 232 -4.80 -5.86 -2.46
CA GLY A 232 -5.04 -4.95 -3.57
C GLY A 232 -3.78 -4.44 -4.21
N GLU A 233 -3.93 -3.77 -5.35
CA GLU A 233 -2.84 -3.15 -6.09
C GLU A 233 -2.87 -1.63 -5.94
N VAL A 234 -1.70 -1.04 -5.73
CA VAL A 234 -1.50 0.41 -5.70
C VAL A 234 -0.66 0.83 -6.89
N GLN A 235 -1.14 1.85 -7.62
CA GLN A 235 -0.49 2.39 -8.79
C GLN A 235 0.29 3.67 -8.43
N PHE A 236 1.62 3.61 -8.49
CA PHE A 236 2.53 4.72 -8.14
C PHE A 236 2.95 5.57 -9.35
N ALA A 237 2.77 5.07 -10.57
CA ALA A 237 2.95 5.84 -11.79
C ALA A 237 1.65 6.52 -12.22
N GLY A 238 1.75 7.73 -12.79
CA GLY A 238 0.62 8.60 -13.19
C GLY A 238 -0.64 7.86 -13.68
N LYS A 239 -1.78 8.24 -13.09
CA LYS A 239 -3.08 7.59 -13.25
C LYS A 239 -3.46 7.23 -14.68
N THR A 240 -3.77 5.95 -14.92
CA THR A 240 -5.10 5.37 -15.26
C THR A 240 -4.91 3.99 -15.92
N PRO A 241 -5.77 2.99 -15.64
CA PRO A 241 -7.16 2.98 -16.12
C PRO A 241 -8.19 2.58 -15.04
N SER A 242 -8.50 3.49 -14.11
CA SER A 242 -9.86 3.90 -13.69
C SER A 242 -9.85 4.60 -12.32
N GLY A 243 -10.07 5.91 -12.29
CA GLY A 243 -10.89 6.52 -11.22
C GLY A 243 -10.25 7.39 -10.13
N GLY A 244 -8.94 7.41 -9.91
CA GLY A 244 -8.38 8.35 -8.93
C GLY A 244 -8.32 9.79 -9.49
N LYS A 245 -8.78 10.82 -8.77
CA LYS A 245 -8.51 12.23 -9.14
C LYS A 245 -7.09 12.62 -8.75
N VAL A 246 -6.17 12.87 -9.68
CA VAL A 246 -4.94 13.62 -9.35
C VAL A 246 -5.41 15.01 -8.91
N PRO A 247 -4.99 15.56 -7.76
CA PRO A 247 -5.24 16.96 -7.46
C PRO A 247 -4.69 17.77 -8.63
N GLU A 248 -5.58 18.39 -9.41
CA GLU A 248 -5.19 19.16 -10.58
C GLU A 248 -4.13 20.16 -10.14
N PRO A 249 -2.92 20.13 -10.74
CA PRO A 249 -1.83 20.94 -10.24
C PRO A 249 -2.23 22.41 -10.24
N ALA A 250 -1.65 23.18 -9.32
CA ALA A 250 -1.74 24.64 -9.22
C ALA A 250 -1.58 25.42 -10.56
N ALA A 251 -1.21 24.74 -11.65
CA ALA A 251 -1.29 25.19 -13.04
C ALA A 251 -2.65 25.83 -13.43
N LEU A 252 -3.80 25.30 -13.00
CA LEU A 252 -5.10 25.95 -13.27
C LEU A 252 -5.24 27.28 -12.52
N GLY A 253 -4.79 27.31 -11.26
CA GLY A 253 -4.72 28.53 -10.46
C GLY A 253 -3.75 29.57 -11.05
N LEU A 254 -2.58 29.13 -11.52
CA LEU A 254 -1.57 29.97 -12.17
C LEU A 254 -2.03 30.47 -13.54
N LEU A 255 -2.76 29.66 -14.30
CA LEU A 255 -3.37 30.06 -15.56
C LEU A 255 -4.44 31.14 -15.33
N LEU A 256 -5.31 30.95 -14.35
CA LEU A 256 -6.32 31.95 -13.97
C LEU A 256 -5.67 33.24 -13.46
N LEU A 257 -4.65 33.15 -12.60
CA LEU A 257 -3.88 34.31 -12.14
C LEU A 257 -3.18 35.03 -13.31
N GLY A 258 -2.58 34.28 -14.24
CA GLY A 258 -1.96 34.81 -15.45
C GLY A 258 -2.96 35.56 -16.34
N LEU A 259 -4.12 34.97 -16.61
CA LEU A 259 -5.19 35.60 -17.39
C LEU A 259 -5.73 36.85 -16.69
N THR A 260 -5.88 36.81 -15.37
CA THR A 260 -6.31 37.97 -14.57
C THR A 260 -5.29 39.11 -14.66
N GLY A 261 -3.99 38.79 -14.57
CA GLY A 261 -2.91 39.76 -14.75
C GLY A 261 -2.91 40.43 -16.13
N VAL A 262 -3.09 39.64 -17.19
CA VAL A 262 -3.21 40.15 -18.58
C VAL A 262 -4.44 41.05 -18.74
N GLY A 263 -5.58 40.67 -18.16
CA GLY A 263 -6.80 41.46 -18.19
C GLY A 263 -6.65 42.83 -17.51
N VAL A 264 -6.02 42.89 -16.34
CA VAL A 264 -5.75 44.13 -15.60
C VAL A 264 -4.75 45.02 -16.35
N ALA A 265 -3.68 44.45 -16.92
CA ALA A 265 -2.69 45.18 -17.70
C ALA A 265 -3.32 45.85 -18.94
N ARG A 266 -4.24 45.16 -19.63
CA ARG A 266 -4.92 45.70 -20.81
C ARG A 266 -5.85 46.88 -20.48
N ARG A 267 -6.53 46.86 -19.32
CA ARG A 267 -7.40 47.96 -18.87
C ARG A 267 -6.62 49.22 -18.50
N ARG A 268 -5.38 49.11 -18.03
CA ARG A 268 -4.52 50.27 -17.72
C ARG A 268 -4.04 51.00 -18.97
N LYS A 269 -3.78 50.29 -20.07
CA LYS A 269 -3.39 50.90 -21.35
C LYS A 269 -4.50 51.69 -22.06
N LEU A 270 -5.77 51.47 -21.70
CA LEU A 270 -6.91 52.18 -22.31
C LEU A 270 -7.30 53.47 -21.57
N LYS A 271 -6.66 53.75 -20.42
CA LYS A 271 -6.93 54.95 -19.59
C LYS A 271 -5.80 56.00 -19.64
N THR A 272 -4.87 55.84 -20.57
CA THR A 272 -3.81 56.80 -20.95
C THR A 272 -3.88 56.97 -22.46
#